data_AF-A0A8J3P237-F1
#
_entry.id   AF-A0A8J3P237-F1
#
_cell.length_a   1.000
_cell.length_b   1.000
_cell.length_c   1.000
_cell.angle_alpha   90.00
_cell.angle_beta   90.00
_cell.angle_gamma   90.00
#
_symmetry.space_group_name_H-M   'P 1'
#
loop_
_entity.id
_entity.type
_entity.pdbx_description
1 polymer ?
#
loop_
_entity_poly.entity_id
_entity_poly.type
_entity_poly.pdbx_seq_one_letter_code
_entity_poly.pdbx_strand_id
1 'polypeptide(L)' 'MSLHTKLALSFFVPSAVVATVNAWAFRAFPEQWGGPNIGGGFIQLLAYAGMLVGVIFFVLAVMKKRRDKPTV' A
#
# COMPACT_ATOMS: atom_id res chain seq x y z
N MET A 1 -19.39 -3.97 -4.95
CA MET A 1 -18.14 -3.73 -4.18
C MET A 1 -18.25 -2.39 -3.46
N SER A 2 -18.04 -2.35 -2.13
CA SER A 2 -18.12 -1.11 -1.31
C SER A 2 -17.08 -0.07 -1.74
N LEU A 3 -17.38 1.23 -1.59
CA LEU A 3 -16.43 2.33 -1.84
C LEU A 3 -15.12 2.12 -1.08
N HIS A 4 -15.19 1.72 0.19
CA HIS A 4 -14.02 1.45 1.03
C HIS A 4 -13.19 0.27 0.48
N THR A 5 -13.84 -0.76 -0.08
CA THR A 5 -13.14 -1.86 -0.73
C THR A 5 -12.46 -1.42 -2.03
N LYS A 6 -13.09 -0.54 -2.81
CA LYS A 6 -12.48 0.06 -4.01
C LYS A 6 -11.23 0.86 -3.63
N LEU A 7 -11.35 1.77 -2.66
CA LEU A 7 -10.24 2.58 -2.17
C LEU A 7 -9.12 1.71 -1.59
N ALA A 8 -9.47 0.69 -0.79
CA ALA A 8 -8.50 -0.25 -0.25
C ALA A 8 -7.63 -0.89 -1.35
N LEU A 9 -8.26 -1.42 -2.41
CA LEU A 9 -7.55 -2.04 -3.52
C LEU A 9 -6.76 -1.01 -4.34
N SER A 10 -7.35 0.15 -4.64
CA SER A 10 -6.72 1.22 -5.41
C SER A 10 -5.47 1.79 -4.74
N PHE A 11 -5.40 1.81 -3.41
CA PHE A 11 -4.20 2.23 -2.70
C PHE A 11 -3.23 1.07 -2.45
N PHE A 12 -3.73 -0.09 -2.00
CA PHE A 12 -2.87 -1.19 -1.57
C PHE A 12 -2.12 -1.84 -2.73
N VAL A 13 -2.79 -2.16 -3.83
CA VAL A 13 -2.21 -2.91 -4.95
C VAL A 13 -1.05 -2.18 -5.62
N PRO A 14 -1.22 -0.93 -6.12
CA PRO A 14 -0.10 -0.23 -6.76
C PRO A 14 1.02 0.06 -5.77
N SER A 15 0.69 0.36 -4.50
CA SER A 15 1.71 0.61 -3.48
C SER A 15 2.54 -0.64 -3.17
N ALA A 16 1.90 -1.81 -3.09
CA ALA A 16 2.61 -3.08 -2.92
C ALA A 16 3.51 -3.41 -4.11
N VAL A 17 3.05 -3.14 -5.34
CA VAL A 17 3.85 -3.29 -6.56
C VAL A 17 5.05 -2.34 -6.53
N VAL A 18 4.83 -1.05 -6.26
CA VAL A 18 5.91 -0.05 -6.18
C VAL A 18 6.91 -0.41 -5.10
N ALA A 19 6.48 -0.80 -3.90
CA ALA A 19 7.38 -1.23 -2.82
C ALA A 19 8.22 -2.45 -3.24
N THR A 20 7.61 -3.43 -3.91
CA THR A 20 8.29 -4.65 -4.35
C THR A 20 9.31 -4.35 -5.44
N VAL A 21 8.93 -3.57 -6.45
CA VAL A 21 9.82 -3.16 -7.54
C VAL A 21 10.96 -2.29 -7.01
N ASN A 22 10.67 -1.36 -6.09
CA ASN A 22 11.69 -0.50 -5.48
C ASN A 22 12.69 -1.32 -4.66
N ALA A 23 12.20 -2.28 -3.86
CA ALA A 23 13.06 -3.19 -3.09
C ALA A 23 13.90 -4.09 -4.00
N TRP A 24 13.34 -4.59 -5.08
CA TRP A 24 14.08 -5.36 -6.08
C TRP A 24 15.16 -4.50 -6.74
N ALA A 25 14.81 -3.29 -7.18
CA ALA A 25 15.73 -2.41 -7.88
C ALA A 25 16.86 -1.92 -6.96
N PHE A 26 16.59 -1.70 -5.66
CA PHE A 26 17.64 -1.45 -4.66
C PHE A 26 18.66 -2.59 -4.58
N ARG A 27 18.22 -3.84 -4.70
CA ARG A 27 19.08 -5.03 -4.64
C ARG A 27 19.82 -5.28 -5.95
N ALA A 28 19.15 -5.08 -7.09
CA ALA A 28 19.71 -5.34 -8.41
C ALA A 28 20.66 -4.23 -8.88
N PHE A 29 20.42 -2.99 -8.47
CA PHE A 29 21.09 -1.79 -8.96
C PHE A 29 21.55 -0.88 -7.80
N PRO A 30 22.36 -1.39 -6.85
CA PRO A 30 22.69 -0.66 -5.62
C PRO A 30 23.47 0.63 -5.88
N GLU A 31 24.27 0.73 -6.94
CA GLU A 31 25.00 1.97 -7.25
C GLU A 31 24.09 3.06 -7.83
N GLN A 32 23.08 2.69 -8.62
CA GLN A 32 22.14 3.66 -9.18
C GLN A 32 21.03 4.04 -8.18
N TRP A 33 20.54 3.07 -7.39
CA TRP A 33 19.40 3.22 -6.48
C TRP A 33 19.72 3.26 -4.98
N GLY A 34 20.82 2.66 -4.55
CA GLY A 34 21.21 2.55 -3.14
C GLY A 34 22.29 3.54 -2.68
N GLY A 35 22.81 4.39 -3.57
CA GLY A 35 23.71 5.49 -3.23
C GLY A 35 23.01 6.64 -2.47
N PRO A 36 23.66 7.80 -2.26
CA PRO A 36 23.10 8.97 -1.55
C PRO A 36 21.85 9.59 -2.21
N ASN A 37 21.32 8.97 -3.27
CA ASN A 37 20.08 9.33 -3.92
C ASN A 37 18.87 8.97 -3.03
N ILE A 38 18.38 9.99 -2.32
CA ILE A 38 17.17 9.96 -1.46
C ILE A 38 15.93 9.41 -2.19
N GLY A 39 15.93 9.41 -3.54
CA GLY A 39 14.81 8.99 -4.38
C GLY A 39 14.28 7.58 -4.08
N GLY A 40 15.17 6.58 -3.94
CA GLY A 40 14.74 5.21 -3.66
C GLY A 40 14.09 5.08 -2.28
N GLY A 41 14.68 5.69 -1.25
CA GLY A 41 14.13 5.66 0.11
C GLY A 41 12.80 6.41 0.22
N PHE A 42 12.67 7.54 -0.49
CA PHE A 42 11.43 8.32 -0.54
C PHE A 42 10.31 7.57 -1.25
N ILE A 43 10.60 6.91 -2.37
CA ILE A 43 9.63 6.04 -3.08
C ILE A 43 9.17 4.90 -2.16
N GLN A 44 10.10 4.28 -1.42
CA GLN A 44 9.76 3.23 -0.45
C GLN A 44 8.82 3.73 0.64
N LEU A 45 9.09 4.93 1.18
CA LEU A 45 8.25 5.56 2.21
C LEU A 45 6.84 5.84 1.70
N LEU A 46 6.72 6.40 0.49
CA LEU A 46 5.41 6.67 -0.13
C LEU A 46 4.64 5.39 -0.41
N ALA A 47 5.33 4.33 -0.85
CA ALA A 47 4.71 3.03 -1.08
C ALA A 47 4.18 2.42 0.23
N TYR A 48 4.93 2.50 1.34
CA TYR A 48 4.44 2.04 2.63
C TYR A 48 3.26 2.88 3.14
N ALA A 49 3.29 4.20 2.96
CA ALA A 49 2.15 5.05 3.31
C ALA A 49 0.90 4.68 2.51
N GLY A 50 1.03 4.43 1.20
CA GLY A 50 -0.09 3.99 0.35
C GLY A 50 -0.62 2.61 0.74
N MET A 51 0.24 1.66 1.10
CA MET A 51 -0.19 0.36 1.64
C MET A 51 -0.98 0.53 2.94
N LEU A 52 -0.51 1.37 3.87
CA LEU A 52 -1.18 1.65 5.14
C LEU A 52 -2.59 2.23 4.92
N VAL A 53 -2.72 3.21 4.02
CA VAL A 53 -4.01 3.79 3.64
C VAL A 53 -4.94 2.71 3.09
N GLY A 54 -4.44 1.82 2.24
CA GLY A 54 -5.20 0.68 1.71
C GLY A 54 -5.72 -0.25 2.82
N VAL A 55 -4.87 -0.57 3.80
CA VAL A 55 -5.24 -1.40 4.96
C VAL A 55 -6.32 -0.72 5.81
N ILE A 56 -6.20 0.58 6.07
CA ILE A 56 -7.19 1.35 6.84
C ILE A 56 -8.57 1.26 6.15
N PHE A 57 -8.63 1.51 4.84
CA PHE A 57 -9.88 1.40 4.10
C PHE A 57 -10.45 -0.03 4.09
N PHE A 58 -9.59 -1.04 4.06
CA PHE A 58 -10.02 -2.43 4.17
C PHE A 58 -10.66 -2.72 5.54
N VAL A 59 -10.04 -2.27 6.62
CA VAL A 59 -10.57 -2.40 7.99
C VAL A 59 -11.93 -1.70 8.10
N LEU A 60 -12.05 -0.46 7.58
CA LEU A 60 -13.33 0.26 7.55
C LEU A 60 -14.41 -0.49 6.76
N ALA A 61 -14.04 -1.10 5.63
CA ALA A 61 -14.95 -1.93 4.85
C ALA A 61 -15.46 -3.15 5.64
N VAL A 62 -14.56 -3.83 6.36
CA VAL A 62 -14.88 -4.98 7.21
C VAL A 62 -15.76 -4.57 8.40
N MET A 63 -15.42 -3.47 9.08
CA MET A 63 -16.19 -2.94 10.21
C MET A 63 -17.61 -2.57 9.79
N LYS A 64 -17.76 -1.87 8.66
CA LYS A 64 -19.08 -1.57 8.10
C LYS A 64 -19.88 -2.84 7.80
N LYS A 65 -19.27 -3.82 7.14
CA LYS A 65 -19.91 -5.11 6.85
C LYS A 65 -20.34 -5.86 8.11
N ARG A 66 -19.60 -5.74 9.22
CA ARG A 66 -19.96 -6.34 10.52
C ARG A 66 -21.10 -5.58 11.20
N ARG A 67 -21.11 -4.25 11.14
CA ARG A 67 -22.20 -3.42 11.68
C ARG A 67 -23.52 -3.66 10.96
N ASP A 68 -23.47 -3.84 9.65
CA ASP A 68 -24.67 -4.01 8.81
C ASP A 68 -25.23 -5.46 8.88
N LYS A 69 -24.58 -6.38 9.62
CA LYS A 69 -25.15 -7.71 9.89
C LYS A 69 -26.17 -7.60 11.03
N PRO A 70 -27.46 -7.91 10.81
CA PRO A 70 -28.42 -7.97 11.90
C PRO A 70 -28.02 -9.09 12.86
N THR A 71 -27.87 -8.76 14.14
CA THR A 71 -27.91 -9.73 15.22
C THR A 71 -29.32 -10.32 15.25
N VAL A 72 -29.44 -11.57 14.79
CA VAL A 72 -30.61 -12.42 15.01
C VAL A 72 -30.69 -12.77 16.48
#